data_AF-C2KZY3-F1
#
_entry.id   AF-C2KZY3-F1
#
_cell.length_a   1.000
_cell.length_b   1.000
_cell.length_c   1.000
_cell.angle_alpha   90.00
_cell.angle_beta   90.00
_cell.angle_gamma   90.00
#
_symmetry.space_group_name_H-M   'P 1'
#
loop_
_entity.id
_entity.type
_entity.pdbx_description
1 polymer ?
#
loop_
_entity_poly.entity_id
_entity_poly.type
_entity_poly.pdbx_seq_one_letter_code
_entity_poly.pdbx_strand_id
1 'polypeptide(L)' 'MIKSFAHKGLQEFFETGTKKGIQAEHSAKLGRILDRLDASICA' A
#
# COMPACT_ATOMS: atom_id res chain seq x y z
N MET A 1 -9.35 -1.22 6.05
CA MET A 1 -9.55 0.20 5.68
C MET A 1 -8.39 1.06 6.19
N ILE A 2 -7.31 1.19 5.42
CA ILE A 2 -6.24 2.13 5.75
C ILE A 2 -6.78 3.57 5.59
N LYS A 3 -6.79 4.34 6.67
CA LYS A 3 -7.40 5.69 6.69
C LYS A 3 -6.46 6.80 6.22
N SER A 4 -5.17 6.61 6.40
CA SER A 4 -4.17 7.62 6.08
C SER A 4 -2.81 6.98 5.83
N PHE A 5 -2.00 7.67 5.03
CA PHE A 5 -0.64 7.28 4.70
C PHE A 5 0.30 8.43 5.02
N ALA A 6 1.39 8.14 5.73
CA ALA A 6 2.47 9.11 5.92
C ALA A 6 3.31 9.31 4.65
N HIS A 7 3.30 8.34 3.74
CA HIS A 7 4.12 8.33 2.53
C HIS A 7 3.25 8.37 1.27
N LYS A 8 3.34 9.46 0.49
CA LYS A 8 2.53 9.68 -0.72
C LYS A 8 2.66 8.55 -1.74
N GLY A 9 3.88 8.05 -1.98
CA GLY A 9 4.09 6.94 -2.91
C GLY A 9 3.45 5.60 -2.46
N LEU A 10 3.26 5.39 -1.15
CA LEU A 10 2.57 4.18 -0.67
C LEU A 10 1.06 4.32 -0.86
N GLN A 11 0.54 5.51 -0.64
CA GLN A 11 -0.86 5.85 -0.92
C GLN A 11 -1.17 5.65 -2.41
N GLU A 12 -0.40 6.26 -3.30
CA GLU A 12 -0.61 6.13 -4.74
C GLU A 12 -0.48 4.67 -5.20
N PHE A 13 0.48 3.92 -4.65
CA PHE A 13 0.60 2.49 -4.92
C PHE A 13 -0.62 1.69 -4.45
N PHE A 14 -1.17 1.99 -3.28
CA PHE A 14 -2.37 1.34 -2.75
C PHE A 14 -3.63 1.67 -3.56
N GLU A 15 -3.82 2.94 -3.94
CA GLU A 15 -5.04 3.42 -4.61
C GLU A 15 -5.06 3.13 -6.12
N THR A 16 -3.89 3.22 -6.78
CA THR A 16 -3.80 3.16 -8.26
C THR A 16 -2.91 2.04 -8.78
N GLY A 17 -2.13 1.39 -7.91
CA GLY A 17 -1.13 0.40 -8.32
C GLY A 17 0.14 1.01 -8.92
N THR A 18 0.29 2.33 -8.94
CA THR A 18 1.51 2.96 -9.47
C THR A 18 2.72 2.65 -8.62
N LYS A 19 3.85 2.34 -9.26
CA LYS A 19 5.12 2.10 -8.58
C LYS A 19 5.95 3.37 -8.43
N LYS A 20 5.42 4.52 -8.87
CA LYS A 20 6.08 5.82 -8.70
C LYS A 20 6.19 6.16 -7.22
N GLY A 21 7.38 6.52 -6.78
CA GLY A 21 7.63 6.86 -5.37
C GLY A 21 7.80 5.65 -4.44
N ILE A 22 7.87 4.42 -4.95
CA ILE A 22 8.28 3.25 -4.17
C ILE A 22 9.39 2.48 -4.89
N GLN A 23 10.06 1.58 -4.16
CA GLN A 23 10.99 0.62 -4.77
C GLN A 23 10.18 -0.42 -5.57
N ALA A 24 10.28 -0.37 -6.90
CA ALA A 24 9.48 -1.21 -7.79
C ALA A 24 9.70 -2.71 -7.56
N GLU A 25 10.92 -3.11 -7.19
CA GLU A 25 11.29 -4.48 -6.82
C GLU A 25 10.49 -4.99 -5.61
N HIS A 26 10.12 -4.11 -4.70
CA HIS A 26 9.37 -4.46 -3.49
C HIS A 26 7.85 -4.37 -3.66
N SER A 27 7.34 -3.94 -4.82
CA SER A 27 5.91 -3.73 -5.05
C SER A 27 5.05 -4.94 -4.66
N ALA A 28 5.45 -6.15 -5.04
CA ALA A 28 4.72 -7.37 -4.69
C ALA A 28 4.66 -7.62 -3.17
N LYS A 29 5.74 -7.33 -2.44
CA LYS A 29 5.80 -7.48 -0.98
C LYS A 29 4.97 -6.40 -0.29
N LEU A 30 5.09 -5.14 -0.72
CA LEU A 30 4.33 -4.01 -0.18
C LEU A 30 2.83 -4.22 -0.36
N GLY A 31 2.40 -4.72 -1.54
CA GLY A 31 0.99 -5.00 -1.81
C GLY A 31 0.39 -5.99 -0.81
N ARG A 32 1.07 -7.12 -0.57
CA ARG A 32 0.61 -8.15 0.39
C ARG A 32 0.48 -7.61 1.82
N ILE A 33 1.40 -6.74 2.25
CA ILE A 33 1.36 -6.15 3.60
C ILE A 33 0.20 -5.18 3.72
N LEU A 34 0.02 -4.31 2.73
CA LEU A 34 -1.06 -3.33 2.70
C LEU A 34 -2.42 -4.00 2.66
N ASP A 35 -2.58 -5.05 1.84
CA ASP A 35 -3.80 -5.85 1.74
C ASP A 35 -4.15 -6.51 3.09
N ARG A 36 -3.16 -7.12 3.75
CA ARG A 36 -3.35 -7.71 5.09
C ARG A 36 -3.71 -6.68 6.15
N LEU A 37 -3.06 -5.52 6.14
CA LEU A 37 -3.38 -4.42 7.06
C LEU A 37 -4.80 -3.92 6.81
N ASP A 38 -5.19 -3.76 5.56
CA ASP A 38 -6.54 -3.33 5.21
C ASP A 38 -7.60 -4.32 5.72
N ALA A 39 -7.39 -5.61 5.48
CA ALA A 39 -8.26 -6.69 5.94
C ALA A 39 -8.33 -6.79 7.48
N SER A 40 -7.23 -6.51 8.19
CA SER A 40 -7.18 -6.59 9.66
C SER A 40 -8.01 -5.54 10.39
N ILE A 41 -8.32 -4.41 9.73
CA ILE A 41 -9.14 -3.33 10.30
C ILE A 41 -10.65 -3.61 10.10
N CYS A 42 -11.02 -4.72 9.45
CA CYS A 42 -12.41 -5.13 9.20
C CYS A 42 -12.88 -6.26 10.15
N ALA A 43 -12.47 -6.22 11.42
CA ALA A 43 -12.95 -7.12 12.48
C ALA A 43 -14.00 -6.43 13.37
#